data_AF-A0A1Z8Q7R2-F1
#
_entry.id   AF-A0A1Z8Q7R2-F1
#
_cell.length_a   1.000
_cell.length_b   1.000
_cell.length_c   1.000
_cell.angle_alpha   90.00
_cell.angle_beta   90.00
_cell.angle_gamma   90.00
#
_symmetry.space_group_name_H-M   'P 1'
#
loop_
_entity.id
_entity.type
_entity.pdbx_description
1 polymer ?
#
loop_
_entity_poly.entity_id
_entity_poly.type
_entity_poly.pdbx_seq_one_letter_code
_entity_poly.pdbx_strand_id
1 'polypeptide(L)'
;MKVLITLAMIFLITPPVLADGHKNSNQLMNKEECAELKNGISELLLISEYYWTELEKDSEKKELYEAIAFYSQQAANYSTIYDVWCD
;
A
#
# COMPACT_ATOMS: atom_id res chain seq x y z
N MET A 1 -25.80 31.36 -12.60
CA MET A 1 -26.31 30.02 -12.29
C MET A 1 -25.10 29.09 -12.22
N LYS A 2 -24.28 29.23 -11.17
CA LYS A 2 -24.30 28.44 -9.92
C LYS A 2 -24.11 26.94 -10.18
N VAL A 3 -22.90 26.57 -10.61
CA VAL A 3 -22.32 25.24 -10.36
C VAL A 3 -20.84 25.44 -10.03
N LEU A 4 -20.58 26.16 -8.94
CA LEU A 4 -19.33 26.04 -8.18
C LEU A 4 -19.74 25.33 -6.90
N ILE A 5 -19.93 24.01 -7.03
CA ILE A 5 -20.24 23.13 -5.91
C ILE A 5 -18.95 23.01 -5.11
N THR A 6 -18.88 23.82 -4.08
CA THR A 6 -18.18 23.63 -2.81
C THR A 6 -17.62 22.22 -2.61
N LEU A 7 -16.34 22.01 -2.90
CA LEU A 7 -15.54 20.89 -2.41
C LEU A 7 -14.64 21.38 -1.27
N ALA A 8 -15.28 21.95 -0.24
CA ALA A 8 -14.61 22.44 0.96
C ALA A 8 -15.42 22.04 2.18
N MET A 9 -15.50 20.73 2.43
CA MET A 9 -15.84 20.11 3.71
C MET A 9 -15.74 18.61 3.49
N ILE A 10 -14.61 18.02 3.87
CA ILE A 10 -14.44 16.77 4.63
C ILE A 10 -12.93 16.75 4.97
N PHE A 11 -12.52 17.76 5.72
CA PHE A 11 -11.40 17.65 6.65
C PHE A 11 -12.07 17.84 8.01
N LEU A 12 -11.75 17.00 8.99
CA LEU A 12 -12.27 17.01 10.38
C LEU A 12 -13.50 16.13 10.65
N ILE A 13 -13.38 14.82 10.40
CA ILE A 13 -13.90 13.84 11.37
C ILE A 13 -12.86 12.74 11.51
N THR A 14 -11.73 13.04 12.17
CA THR A 14 -10.90 11.98 12.73
C THR A 14 -11.65 11.40 13.93
N PRO A 15 -11.93 10.10 14.00
CA PRO A 15 -12.39 9.50 15.24
C PRO A 15 -11.35 9.73 16.34
N PRO A 16 -11.74 9.82 17.62
CA PRO A 16 -10.78 9.88 18.70
C PRO A 16 -9.91 8.62 18.62
N VAL A 17 -8.62 8.80 18.34
CA VAL A 17 -7.61 7.75 18.50
C VAL A 17 -7.60 7.39 19.97
N LEU A 18 -8.29 6.30 20.30
CA LEU A 18 -8.11 5.60 21.56
C LEU A 18 -6.71 5.00 21.50
N ALA A 19 -5.77 5.66 22.19
CA ALA A 19 -4.47 5.09 22.49
C ALA A 19 -4.68 3.91 23.44
N ASP A 20 -5.11 2.77 22.89
CA ASP A 20 -5.28 1.54 23.65
C ASP A 20 -3.92 0.82 23.77
N GLY A 21 -3.34 0.92 24.96
CA GLY A 21 -2.91 -0.28 25.67
C GLY A 21 -1.66 -1.02 25.17
N HIS A 22 -0.50 -0.41 25.41
CA HIS A 22 0.80 -1.03 25.75
C HIS A 22 1.02 -2.55 25.54
N LYS A 23 1.98 -2.93 24.66
CA LYS A 23 3.25 -3.65 24.99
C LYS A 23 3.99 -4.19 23.74
N ASN A 24 4.73 -3.31 23.07
CA ASN A 24 6.12 -3.53 22.66
C ASN A 24 6.69 -2.15 22.30
N SER A 25 7.66 -1.62 23.05
CA SER A 25 8.11 -0.23 22.91
C SER A 25 8.92 0.05 21.63
N ASN A 26 8.84 -0.84 20.63
CA ASN A 26 9.68 -0.84 19.44
C ASN A 26 8.86 -0.82 18.14
N GLN A 27 7.53 -1.00 18.18
CA GLN A 27 6.70 -0.90 16.98
C GLN A 27 6.34 0.56 16.73
N LEU A 28 6.74 1.06 15.56
CA LEU A 28 6.43 2.42 15.10
C LEU A 28 4.97 2.55 14.68
N MET A 29 4.38 1.46 14.18
CA MET A 29 3.01 1.40 13.67
C MET A 29 2.10 0.61 14.61
N ASN A 30 0.84 1.00 14.69
CA ASN A 30 -0.20 0.24 15.40
C ASN A 30 -0.76 -0.89 14.52
N LYS A 31 -1.62 -1.74 15.10
CA LYS A 31 -2.18 -2.92 14.39
C LYS A 31 -2.95 -2.58 13.11
N GLU A 32 -3.68 -1.47 13.10
CA GLU A 32 -4.46 -1.02 11.94
C GLU A 32 -3.53 -0.52 10.83
N GLU A 33 -2.55 0.31 11.17
CA GLU A 33 -1.51 0.79 10.24
C GLU A 33 -0.72 -0.37 9.63
N CYS A 34 -0.38 -1.37 10.44
CA CYS A 34 0.27 -2.59 9.96
C CYS A 34 -0.61 -3.41 9.03
N ALA A 35 -1.91 -3.55 9.34
CA ALA A 35 -2.84 -4.25 8.46
C ALA A 35 -2.98 -3.53 7.10
N GLU A 36 -3.03 -2.20 7.11
CA GLU A 36 -3.06 -1.38 5.89
C GLU A 36 -1.78 -1.56 5.07
N LEU A 37 -0.60 -1.48 5.71
CA LEU A 37 0.68 -1.69 5.05
C LEU A 37 0.78 -3.09 4.40
N LYS A 38 0.32 -4.13 5.11
CA LYS A 38 0.28 -5.51 4.59
C LYS A 38 -0.64 -5.66 3.38
N ASN A 39 -1.79 -5.00 3.41
CA ASN A 39 -2.70 -4.98 2.26
C ASN A 39 -2.06 -4.28 1.07
N GLY A 40 -1.41 -3.13 1.27
CA GLY A 40 -0.68 -2.42 0.23
C GLY A 40 0.44 -3.26 -0.40
N ILE A 41 1.22 -4.00 0.42
CA ILE A 41 2.24 -4.95 -0.09
C ILE A 41 1.57 -6.01 -0.99
N SER A 42 0.42 -6.55 -0.56
CA SER A 42 -0.31 -7.55 -1.33
C SER A 42 -0.83 -7.00 -2.66
N GLU A 43 -1.32 -5.76 -2.68
CA GLU A 43 -1.76 -5.09 -3.91
C GLU A 43 -0.60 -4.89 -4.90
N LEU A 44 0.57 -4.47 -4.44
CA LEU A 44 1.76 -4.33 -5.29
C LEU A 44 2.15 -5.67 -5.93
N LEU A 45 2.09 -6.77 -5.16
CA LEU A 45 2.36 -8.12 -5.68
C LEU A 45 1.32 -8.55 -6.70
N LEU A 46 0.03 -8.30 -6.46
CA LEU A 46 -1.04 -8.61 -7.42
C LEU A 46 -0.88 -7.85 -8.73
N ILE A 47 -0.44 -6.59 -8.69
CA ILE A 47 -0.14 -5.81 -9.89
C ILE A 47 1.06 -6.41 -10.64
N SER A 48 2.13 -6.78 -9.93
CA SER A 48 3.30 -7.44 -10.52
C SER A 48 2.92 -8.76 -11.22
N GLU A 49 2.11 -9.58 -10.55
CA GLU A 49 1.60 -10.86 -11.09
C GLU A 49 0.69 -10.67 -12.30
N TYR A 50 -0.16 -9.65 -12.28
CA TYR A 50 -0.98 -9.30 -13.43
C TYR A 50 -0.12 -8.99 -14.66
N TYR A 51 0.93 -8.17 -14.51
CA TYR A 51 1.82 -7.87 -15.62
C TYR A 51 2.66 -9.06 -16.05
N TRP A 52 3.04 -9.93 -15.12
CA TRP A 52 3.68 -11.20 -15.45
C TRP A 52 2.78 -12.06 -16.35
N THR A 53 1.50 -12.21 -15.98
CA THR A 53 0.50 -12.93 -16.78
C THR A 53 0.29 -12.28 -18.16
N GLU A 54 0.31 -10.95 -18.27
CA GLU A 54 0.20 -10.26 -19.56
C GLU A 54 1.45 -10.44 -20.44
N LEU A 55 2.63 -10.54 -19.85
CA LEU A 55 3.89 -10.80 -20.54
C LEU A 55 3.94 -12.24 -21.08
N GLU A 56 3.41 -13.23 -20.34
CA GLU A 56 3.34 -14.62 -20.80
C GLU A 56 2.47 -14.78 -22.06
N LYS A 57 1.50 -13.88 -22.26
CA LYS A 57 0.66 -13.86 -23.47
C LYS A 57 1.40 -13.29 -24.69
N ASP A 58 2.36 -12.40 -24.48
CA ASP A 58 3.13 -11.74 -25.52
C ASP A 58 4.49 -11.27 -24.98
N SER A 59 5.51 -12.10 -25.19
CA SER A 59 6.85 -11.88 -24.63
C SER A 59 7.61 -10.72 -25.29
N GLU A 60 7.11 -10.14 -26.38
CA GLU A 60 7.74 -8.99 -27.05
C GLU A 60 7.41 -7.66 -26.37
N LYS A 61 6.47 -7.64 -25.42
CA LYS A 61 6.11 -6.47 -24.59
C LYS A 61 7.16 -6.18 -23.52
N LYS A 62 8.35 -5.77 -23.95
CA LYS A 62 9.53 -5.58 -23.10
C LYS A 62 9.31 -4.54 -21.99
N GLU A 63 8.41 -3.59 -22.18
CA GLU A 63 7.99 -2.61 -21.19
C GLU A 63 7.35 -3.23 -19.94
N LEU A 64 6.76 -4.43 -20.06
CA LEU A 64 6.16 -5.12 -18.92
C LEU A 64 7.20 -5.61 -17.92
N TYR A 65 8.42 -5.96 -18.37
CA TYR A 65 9.50 -6.34 -17.46
C TYR A 65 9.85 -5.21 -16.48
N GLU A 66 9.86 -3.96 -16.94
CA GLU A 66 10.14 -2.81 -16.09
C GLU A 66 9.03 -2.61 -15.06
N ALA A 67 7.76 -2.74 -15.46
CA ALA A 67 6.63 -2.68 -14.54
C ALA A 67 6.69 -3.80 -13.50
N ILE A 68 6.90 -5.05 -13.93
CA ILE A 68 7.03 -6.22 -13.03
C ILE A 68 8.13 -5.97 -12.01
N ALA A 69 9.32 -5.55 -12.45
CA ALA A 69 10.47 -5.26 -11.59
C ALA A 69 10.17 -4.11 -10.61
N PHE A 70 9.53 -3.04 -11.08
CA PHE A 70 9.16 -1.91 -10.23
C PHE A 70 8.21 -2.33 -9.11
N TYR A 71 7.07 -2.96 -9.43
CA TYR A 71 6.07 -3.33 -8.42
C TYR A 71 6.57 -4.39 -7.45
N SER A 72 7.29 -5.40 -7.93
CA SER A 72 7.89 -6.42 -7.06
C SER A 72 8.95 -5.83 -6.12
N GLN A 73 9.79 -4.92 -6.60
CA GLN A 73 10.76 -4.23 -5.75
C GLN A 73 10.10 -3.35 -4.70
N GLN A 74 9.04 -2.63 -5.06
CA GLN A 74 8.29 -1.82 -4.09
C GLN A 74 7.66 -2.71 -3.02
N ALA A 75 7.06 -3.84 -3.40
CA ALA A 75 6.51 -4.81 -2.45
C ALA A 75 7.60 -5.32 -1.48
N ALA A 76 8.79 -5.65 -1.99
CA ALA A 76 9.91 -6.11 -1.16
C ALA A 76 10.41 -5.02 -0.19
N ASN A 77 10.53 -3.77 -0.66
CA ASN A 77 10.94 -2.64 0.15
C ASN A 77 9.94 -2.40 1.30
N TYR A 78 8.64 -2.38 1.01
CA TYR A 78 7.61 -2.22 2.03
C TYR A 78 7.48 -3.45 2.95
N SER A 79 7.78 -4.65 2.47
CA SER A 79 7.87 -5.85 3.32
C SER A 79 8.97 -5.72 4.36
N THR A 80 10.10 -5.09 4.01
CA THR A 80 11.18 -4.78 4.98
C THR A 80 10.70 -3.78 6.04
N ILE A 81 9.93 -2.77 5.63
CA ILE A 81 9.32 -1.80 6.56
C ILE A 81 8.34 -2.50 7.51
N TYR A 82 7.51 -3.42 6.98
CA TYR A 82 6.58 -4.22 7.77
C TYR A 82 7.32 -5.09 8.80
N ASP A 83 8.34 -5.84 8.38
CA ASP A 83 9.13 -6.71 9.27
C ASP A 83 9.78 -5.92 10.42
N VAL A 84 10.25 -4.69 10.17
CA VAL A 84 10.90 -3.87 11.20
C VAL A 84 9.90 -3.21 12.16
N TRP A 85 8.74 -2.78 11.66
CA TRP A 85 7.83 -1.90 12.42
C TRP A 85 6.51 -2.54 12.85
N CYS A 86 6.17 -3.72 12.33
CA CYS A 86 4.87 -4.36 12.48
C CYS A 86 4.91 -5.82 12.96
N ASP A 87 5.97 -6.57 12.66
CA ASP A 87 6.23 -7.91 13.26
C ASP A 87 6.94 -7.79 14.63
#